data_AF-A0A7W1EXJ0-F1
#
_entry.id   AF-A0A7W1EXJ0-F1
#
_cell.length_a   1.000
_cell.length_b   1.000
_cell.length_c   1.000
_cell.angle_alpha   90.00
_cell.angle_beta   90.00
_cell.angle_gamma   90.00
#
_symmetry.space_group_name_H-M   'P 1'
#
loop_
_entity.id
_entity.type
_entity.pdbx_description
1 polymer ?
#
loop_
_entity_poly.entity_id
_entity_poly.type
_entity_poly.pdbx_seq_one_letter_code
_entity_poly.pdbx_strand_id
1 'polypeptide(L)' 'MPNTGEVCQQSGMYQCSVHPNQKIPLSNGEKFPPCNTVGGNSHGTTWILLQKL' A
#
# COMPACT_ATOMS: atom_id res chain seq x y z
N MET A 1 4.70 -9.58 3.08
CA MET A 1 3.90 -8.36 2.83
C MET A 1 4.79 -7.42 2.04
N PRO A 2 4.30 -6.85 0.92
CA PRO A 2 5.16 -6.07 0.04
C PRO A 2 5.49 -4.68 0.61
N ASN A 3 6.66 -4.16 0.27
CA ASN A 3 7.12 -2.83 0.69
C ASN A 3 6.88 -1.76 -0.38
N THR A 4 6.88 -0.49 0.03
CA THR A 4 6.92 0.65 -0.89
C THR A 4 8.00 0.46 -1.97
N GLY A 5 7.60 0.65 -3.23
CA GLY A 5 8.46 0.51 -4.42
C GLY A 5 8.47 -0.88 -5.04
N GLU A 6 8.03 -1.92 -4.33
CA GLU A 6 7.91 -3.27 -4.88
C GLU A 6 6.73 -3.36 -5.87
N VAL A 7 6.79 -4.35 -6.77
CA VAL A 7 5.72 -4.63 -7.74
C VAL A 7 4.66 -5.52 -7.12
N CYS A 8 3.42 -5.07 -7.20
CA CYS A 8 2.23 -5.79 -6.77
C CYS A 8 2.05 -7.09 -7.55
N GLN A 9 1.99 -8.21 -6.84
CA GLN A 9 1.76 -9.54 -7.42
C GLN A 9 0.29 -9.97 -7.36
N GLN A 10 -0.56 -9.23 -6.64
CA GLN A 10 -1.96 -9.60 -6.43
C GLN A 10 -2.84 -8.36 -6.41
N SER A 11 -3.80 -8.25 -7.33
CA SER A 11 -4.77 -7.16 -7.30
C SER A 11 -5.60 -7.20 -6.01
N GLY A 12 -5.83 -6.05 -5.39
CA GLY A 12 -6.60 -5.97 -4.15
C GLY A 12 -6.55 -4.63 -3.43
N MET A 13 -7.21 -4.60 -2.28
CA MET A 13 -7.16 -3.49 -1.32
C MET A 13 -6.04 -3.72 -0.32
N TYR A 14 -5.13 -2.76 -0.25
CA TYR A 14 -3.96 -2.77 0.63
C TYR A 14 -4.07 -1.68 1.69
N GLN A 15 -3.53 -1.95 2.88
CA GLN A 15 -3.48 -1.02 4.00
C GLN A 15 -2.04 -0.80 4.46
N CYS A 16 -1.67 0.43 4.80
CA CYS A 16 -0.40 0.71 5.45
C CYS A 16 -0.32 0.01 6.81
N SER A 17 0.81 -0.63 7.12
CA SER A 17 1.01 -1.31 8.42
C SER A 17 1.05 -0.36 9.61
N VAL A 18 1.37 0.93 9.38
CA VAL A 18 1.46 1.98 10.41
C VAL A 18 0.18 2.80 10.53
N HIS A 19 -0.54 2.99 9.41
CA HIS A 19 -1.69 3.87 9.33
C HIS A 19 -2.93 3.10 8.87
N PRO A 20 -3.79 2.61 9.79
CA PRO A 20 -4.97 1.80 9.44
C PRO A 20 -5.98 2.50 8.53
N ASN A 21 -5.99 3.83 8.57
CA ASN A 21 -6.87 4.66 7.74
C ASN A 21 -6.33 4.87 6.31
N GLN A 22 -5.07 4.49 6.03
CA GLN A 22 -4.47 4.60 4.71
C GLN A 22 -4.65 3.28 3.96
N LYS A 23 -5.68 3.26 3.10
CA LYS A 23 -6.03 2.12 2.26
C LYS A 23 -5.97 2.53 0.79
N ILE A 24 -5.38 1.69 -0.03
CA ILE A 24 -5.26 1.92 -1.47
C ILE A 24 -5.72 0.68 -2.24
N PRO A 25 -6.45 0.83 -3.35
CA PRO A 25 -6.53 -0.21 -4.36
C PRO A 25 -5.19 -0.30 -5.09
N LEU A 26 -4.74 -1.50 -5.42
CA LEU A 26 -3.57 -1.70 -6.25
C LEU A 26 -3.76 -2.93 -7.15
N SER A 27 -3.40 -2.80 -8.42
CA SER A 27 -3.49 -3.85 -9.43
C SER A 27 -2.19 -4.63 -9.54
N ASN A 28 -2.26 -5.90 -9.96
CA ASN A 28 -1.06 -6.67 -10.32
C ASN A 28 -0.23 -5.91 -11.38
N GLY A 29 1.08 -5.83 -11.16
CA GLY A 29 2.03 -5.11 -12.01
C GLY A 29 2.28 -3.65 -11.60
N GLU A 30 1.42 -3.03 -10.78
CA GLU A 30 1.65 -1.67 -10.26
C GLU A 30 2.68 -1.67 -9.13
N LYS A 31 3.32 -0.51 -8.86
CA LYS A 31 4.24 -0.37 -7.74
C LYS A 31 3.52 0.13 -6.49
N PHE A 32 3.90 -0.40 -5.33
CA PHE A 32 3.41 0.09 -4.04
C PHE A 32 3.88 1.53 -3.81
N PRO A 33 2.98 2.50 -3.60
CA PRO A 33 3.37 3.88 -3.36
C PRO A 33 3.94 4.05 -1.94
N PRO A 34 4.60 5.20 -1.67
CA PRO A 34 4.82 5.63 -0.30
C PRO A 34 3.49 5.90 0.39
N CYS A 35 3.42 5.69 1.70
CA CYS A 35 2.25 6.06 2.48
C CYS A 35 2.28 7.55 2.77
N ASN A 36 1.32 8.29 2.22
CA ASN A 36 1.15 9.72 2.47
C ASN A 36 0.16 9.92 3.62
N THR A 37 0.58 10.58 4.70
CA THR A 37 -0.33 10.95 5.79
C THR A 37 -0.92 12.33 5.55
N VAL A 38 -2.09 12.58 6.14
CA VAL A 38 -2.71 13.90 6.19
C VAL A 38 -1.74 14.82 6.95
N GLY A 39 -1.18 15.82 6.26
CA GLY A 39 -0.12 16.68 6.78
C GLY A 39 1.17 16.68 5.94
N GLY A 40 1.25 15.87 4.87
CA GLY A 40 2.32 15.97 3.86
C GLY A 40 3.57 15.13 4.13
N ASN A 41 3.60 14.36 5.21
CA ASN A 41 4.71 13.45 5.49
C ASN A 41 4.51 12.12 4.75
N SER A 42 5.40 11.81 3.82
CA SER A 42 5.46 10.52 3.15
C SER A 42 6.53 9.64 3.81
N HIS A 43 6.25 8.34 3.93
CA HIS A 43 7.23 7.35 4.41
C HIS A 43 7.09 6.04 3.62
N GLY A 44 8.19 5.29 3.59
CA GLY A 44 8.16 3.89 3.16
C GLY A 44 7.43 3.04 4.18
N THR A 45 6.61 2.11 3.72
CA THR A 45 5.84 1.21 4.59
C THR A 45 5.74 -0.18 4.01
N THR A 46 5.25 -1.10 4.84
CA THR A 46 4.80 -2.40 4.41
C THR A 46 3.29 -2.36 4.20
N TRP A 47 2.82 -2.91 3.08
CA TRP A 47 1.42 -2.94 2.69
C TRP A 47 0.79 -4.30 3.01
N ILE A 48 -0.33 -4.27 3.71
CA ILE A 48 -1.09 -5.45 4.13
C ILE A 48 -2.29 -5.63 3.20
N LEU A 49 -2.40 -6.78 2.54
CA LEU A 49 -3.55 -7.12 1.71
C LEU A 49 -4.76 -7.41 2.60
N LEU A 50 -5.82 -6.62 2.46
CA LEU A 50 -7.08 -6.80 3.17
C LEU A 50 -8.08 -7.63 2.37
N GLN A 51 -8.16 -7.40 1.06
CA GLN A 51 -9.13 -8.05 0.17
C GLN A 51 -8.56 -8.20 -1.23
N LYS A 52 -8.73 -9.38 -1.84
CA LYS A 52 -8.37 -9.66 -3.23
C LYS A 52 -9.44 -9.15 -4.19
N LEU A 53 -9.02 -8.67 -5.35
CA LEU A 53 -9.86 -8.34 -6.51
C LEU A 53 -9.59 -9.33 -7.64
#